data_AF-A0A9J6GWJ2-F1
#
_entry.id   AF-A0A9J6GWJ2-F1
#
_cell.length_a   1.000
_cell.length_b   1.000
_cell.length_c   1.000
_cell.angle_alpha   90.00
_cell.angle_beta   90.00
_cell.angle_gamma   90.00
#
_symmetry.space_group_name_H-M   'P 1'
#
loop_
_entity.id
_entity.type
_entity.pdbx_description
1 polymer ?
#
loop_
_entity_poly.entity_id
_entity_poly.type
_entity_poly.pdbx_seq_one_letter_code
_entity_poly.pdbx_strand_id
1 'polypeptide(L)'
;MQNMFKPISLMCALPEITDDSIMNSCVELLTRNGRPFWLIDNSGFRKIIDPVLKALNAKRAITAEAVTNRVQEQAKSKREEISQSLKNRMFSLKIYSVSRLDRALLGIDAQYAKNAQKLIF
;
A
#
# COMPACT_ATOMS: atom_id res chain seq x y z
N MET A 1 -22.25 -54.30 4.03
CA MET A 1 -21.55 -53.27 4.82
C MET A 1 -20.19 -53.02 4.20
N GLN A 2 -20.01 -51.92 3.48
CA GLN A 2 -18.70 -51.28 3.24
C GLN A 2 -19.00 -49.93 2.57
N ASN A 3 -19.22 -48.91 3.39
CA ASN A 3 -19.30 -47.53 2.91
C ASN A 3 -17.88 -47.07 2.61
N MET A 4 -17.59 -46.95 1.32
CA MET A 4 -16.38 -46.38 0.77
C MET A 4 -16.38 -44.87 1.04
N PHE A 5 -15.70 -44.43 2.11
CA PHE A 5 -15.40 -43.02 2.34
C PHE A 5 -14.43 -42.54 1.24
N LYS A 6 -14.96 -41.85 0.22
CA LYS A 6 -14.13 -41.00 -0.64
C LYS A 6 -13.72 -39.77 0.17
N PRO A 7 -12.42 -39.43 0.24
CA PRO A 7 -12.02 -38.16 0.84
C PRO A 7 -12.57 -37.04 -0.05
N ILE A 8 -13.40 -36.19 0.55
CA ILE A 8 -13.82 -34.94 -0.06
C ILE A 8 -12.56 -34.09 -0.15
N SER A 9 -12.03 -33.93 -1.35
CA SER A 9 -11.08 -32.86 -1.67
C SER A 9 -11.81 -31.55 -1.40
N LEU A 10 -11.66 -31.02 -0.19
CA LEU A 10 -12.05 -29.65 0.13
C LEU A 10 -11.00 -28.76 -0.52
N MET A 11 -11.11 -28.58 -1.83
CA MET A 11 -10.31 -27.62 -2.59
C MET A 11 -10.91 -26.24 -2.27
N CYS A 12 -10.69 -25.79 -1.03
CA CYS A 12 -10.80 -24.38 -0.71
C CYS A 12 -9.77 -23.70 -1.59
N ALA A 13 -10.22 -22.93 -2.58
CA ALA A 13 -9.39 -21.96 -3.26
C ALA A 13 -8.98 -20.92 -2.22
N LEU A 14 -7.96 -21.25 -1.42
CA LEU A 14 -7.28 -20.28 -0.59
C LEU A 14 -6.64 -19.30 -1.56
N PRO A 15 -6.86 -17.98 -1.43
CA PRO A 15 -6.09 -17.03 -2.21
C PRO A 15 -4.61 -17.36 -1.99
N GLU A 16 -3.88 -17.63 -3.08
CA GLU A 16 -2.47 -17.96 -3.00
C GLU A 16 -1.74 -16.80 -2.35
N ILE A 17 -1.30 -17.01 -1.10
CA ILE A 17 -0.49 -16.03 -0.40
C ILE A 17 0.88 -16.06 -1.06
N THR A 18 1.20 -14.99 -1.77
CA THR A 18 2.49 -14.79 -2.45
C THR A 18 3.33 -13.73 -1.75
N ASP A 19 4.64 -13.72 -1.98
CA ASP A 19 5.56 -12.66 -1.52
C ASP A 19 5.08 -11.25 -1.90
N ASP A 20 4.46 -11.12 -3.08
CA ASP A 20 3.90 -9.86 -3.56
C ASP A 20 2.62 -9.47 -2.85
N SER A 21 1.74 -10.43 -2.53
CA SER A 21 0.55 -10.16 -1.73
C SER A 21 0.92 -9.60 -0.35
N ILE A 22 1.97 -10.15 0.28
CA ILE A 22 2.44 -9.70 1.60
C ILE A 22 3.06 -8.30 1.53
N MET A 23 3.90 -8.03 0.52
CA MET A 23 4.48 -6.70 0.33
C MET A 23 3.41 -5.64 0.04
N ASN A 24 2.45 -5.95 -0.83
CA ASN A 24 1.34 -5.03 -1.11
C ASN A 24 0.50 -4.76 0.15
N SER A 25 0.29 -5.79 0.98
CA SER A 25 -0.38 -5.62 2.28
C SER A 25 0.43 -4.75 3.25
N CYS A 26 1.76 -4.87 3.26
CA CYS A 26 2.63 -3.98 4.05
C CYS A 26 2.58 -2.53 3.55
N VAL A 27 2.58 -2.33 2.23
CA VAL A 27 2.40 -1.00 1.63
C VAL A 27 1.06 -0.40 2.02
N GLU A 28 -0.03 -1.18 1.96
CA GLU A 28 -1.36 -0.75 2.40
C GLU A 28 -1.40 -0.40 3.90
N LEU A 29 -0.76 -1.22 4.73
CA LEU A 29 -0.66 -0.99 6.18
C LEU A 29 -0.02 0.37 6.51
N LEU A 30 1.00 0.78 5.75
CA LEU A 30 1.68 2.05 5.97
C LEU A 30 0.92 3.23 5.34
N THR A 31 0.35 3.05 4.15
CA THR A 31 -0.24 4.15 3.37
C THR A 31 -1.71 4.39 3.69
N ARG A 32 -2.54 3.35 3.69
CA ARG A 32 -4.00 3.48 3.92
C ARG A 32 -4.34 3.42 5.41
N ASN A 33 -3.63 2.60 6.18
CA ASN A 33 -3.90 2.43 7.61
C ASN A 33 -3.04 3.33 8.51
N GLY A 34 -2.13 4.12 7.93
CA GLY A 34 -1.35 5.15 8.64
C GLY A 34 -0.38 4.60 9.68
N ARG A 35 0.08 3.36 9.54
CA ARG A 35 1.09 2.79 10.44
C ARG A 35 2.48 3.33 10.12
N PRO A 36 3.35 3.51 11.14
CA PRO A 36 4.69 4.02 10.91
C PRO A 36 5.59 2.97 10.25
N PHE A 37 6.54 3.41 9.41
CA PHE A 37 7.45 2.54 8.66
C PHE A 37 8.24 1.56 9.55
N TRP A 38 8.68 2.02 10.74
CA TRP A 38 9.42 1.17 11.68
C TRP A 38 8.62 -0.02 12.21
N LEU A 39 7.28 -0.06 12.04
CA LEU A 39 6.45 -1.19 12.43
C LEU A 39 6.89 -2.49 11.74
N ILE A 40 7.35 -2.40 10.49
CA ILE A 40 7.76 -3.57 9.70
C ILE A 40 8.96 -4.29 10.33
N ASP A 41 9.84 -3.55 10.99
CA ASP A 41 11.02 -4.11 11.67
C ASP A 41 10.78 -4.34 13.16
N ASN A 42 9.57 -4.10 13.65
CA ASN A 42 9.23 -4.31 15.05
C ASN A 42 9.21 -5.81 15.39
N SER A 43 9.79 -6.17 16.54
CA SER A 43 9.89 -7.57 16.98
C SER A 43 8.56 -8.32 17.05
N GLY A 44 7.46 -7.65 17.43
CA GLY A 44 6.13 -8.26 17.47
C GLY A 44 5.61 -8.59 16.07
N PHE A 45 5.79 -7.68 15.12
CA PHE A 45 5.41 -7.91 13.73
C PHE A 45 6.25 -9.02 13.09
N ARG A 46 7.57 -9.04 13.36
CA ARG A 46 8.49 -10.09 12.91
C ARG A 46 8.11 -11.48 13.38
N LYS A 47 7.79 -11.62 14.67
CA LYS A 47 7.30 -12.90 15.23
C LYS A 47 6.03 -13.42 14.56
N ILE A 48 5.21 -12.53 13.99
CA ILE A 48 4.00 -12.89 13.25
C ILE A 48 4.33 -13.23 11.80
N ILE A 49 5.11 -12.40 11.11
CA ILE A 49 5.26 -12.49 9.65
C ILE A 49 6.39 -13.43 9.21
N ASP A 50 7.49 -13.52 9.97
CA ASP A 50 8.66 -14.31 9.57
C ASP A 50 8.35 -15.81 9.45
N PRO A 51 7.52 -16.44 10.32
CA PRO A 51 7.08 -17.82 10.11
C PRO A 51 6.34 -18.03 8.78
N VAL A 52 5.51 -17.06 8.39
CA VAL A 52 4.76 -17.08 7.14
C VAL A 52 5.70 -16.96 5.94
N LEU A 53 6.63 -16.00 5.97
CA LEU A 53 7.64 -15.81 4.92
C LEU A 53 8.51 -17.06 4.75
N LYS A 54 8.88 -17.70 5.87
CA LYS A 54 9.64 -18.96 5.84
C LYS A 54 8.83 -20.10 5.22
N ALA A 55 7.56 -20.24 5.57
CA ALA A 55 6.68 -21.27 5.01
C ALA A 55 6.46 -21.11 3.51
N LEU A 56 6.46 -19.87 3.01
CA LEU A 56 6.32 -19.54 1.59
C LEU A 56 7.65 -19.66 0.81
N ASN A 57 8.76 -19.93 1.49
CA ASN A 57 10.11 -19.85 0.92
C ASN A 57 10.34 -18.49 0.21
N ALA A 58 9.91 -17.42 0.88
CA ALA A 58 9.92 -16.08 0.33
C ALA A 58 11.34 -15.68 -0.10
N LYS A 59 11.49 -15.26 -1.35
CA LYS A 59 12.78 -14.86 -1.91
C LYS A 59 13.10 -13.40 -1.59
N ARG A 60 12.06 -12.59 -1.38
CA ARG A 60 12.21 -11.17 -1.08
C ARG A 60 12.15 -10.91 0.42
N ALA A 61 13.13 -10.17 0.93
CA ALA A 61 13.08 -9.63 2.28
C ALA A 61 12.00 -8.55 2.39
N ILE A 62 11.08 -8.70 3.36
CA ILE A 62 10.11 -7.67 3.71
C ILE A 62 10.69 -6.85 4.86
N THR A 63 11.43 -5.77 4.59
CA THR A 63 12.02 -4.85 5.58
C THR A 63 11.37 -3.47 5.52
N ALA A 64 11.51 -2.63 6.56
CA ALA A 64 10.99 -1.27 6.49
C ALA A 64 11.57 -0.50 5.29
N GLU A 65 12.85 -0.69 4.98
CA GLU A 65 13.51 -0.12 3.81
C GLU A 65 12.87 -0.61 2.50
N ALA A 66 12.72 -1.93 2.33
CA ALA A 66 12.14 -2.51 1.11
C ALA A 66 10.69 -2.04 0.88
N VAL A 67 9.89 -1.98 1.94
CA VAL A 67 8.51 -1.47 1.86
C VAL A 67 8.52 0.04 1.57
N THR A 68 9.42 0.82 2.16
CA THR A 68 9.57 2.25 1.89
C THR A 68 9.90 2.51 0.43
N ASN A 69 10.85 1.77 -0.14
CA ASN A 69 11.21 1.88 -1.56
C ASN A 69 10.00 1.57 -2.44
N ARG A 70 9.25 0.52 -2.12
CA ARG A 70 8.03 0.16 -2.84
C ARG A 70 6.96 1.24 -2.77
N VAL A 71 6.76 1.87 -1.61
CA VAL A 71 5.86 3.02 -1.45
C VAL A 71 6.31 4.19 -2.33
N GLN A 72 7.60 4.49 -2.36
CA GLN A 72 8.16 5.58 -3.17
C GLN A 72 7.97 5.34 -4.68
N GLU A 73 8.18 4.11 -5.15
CA GLU A 73 7.93 3.72 -6.54
C GLU A 73 6.46 3.91 -6.93
N GLN A 74 5.52 3.44 -6.10
CA GLN A 74 4.09 3.62 -6.35
C GLN A 74 3.71 5.09 -6.34
N ALA A 75 4.23 5.86 -5.38
CA ALA A 75 3.98 7.29 -5.30
C ALA A 75 4.55 8.02 -6.53
N LYS A 76 5.70 7.61 -7.05
CA LYS A 76 6.28 8.16 -8.29
C LYS A 76 5.37 7.90 -9.49
N SER A 77 4.97 6.65 -9.70
CA SER A 77 4.04 6.29 -10.77
C SER A 77 2.72 7.06 -10.67
N LYS A 78 2.19 7.24 -9.44
CA LYS A 78 0.97 8.02 -9.24
C LYS A 78 1.14 9.51 -9.54
N ARG A 79 2.27 10.11 -9.15
CA ARG A 79 2.61 11.50 -9.50
C ARG A 79 2.72 11.69 -11.01
N GLU A 80 3.31 10.73 -11.73
CA GLU A 80 3.39 10.76 -13.19
C GLU A 80 2.00 10.70 -13.83
N GLU A 81 1.13 9.79 -13.36
CA GLU A 81 -0.27 9.70 -13.80
C GLU A 81 -1.03 11.03 -13.58
N ILE A 82 -0.91 11.61 -12.38
CA ILE A 82 -1.55 12.89 -12.04
C ILE A 82 -0.98 14.00 -12.95
N SER A 83 0.33 14.08 -13.11
CA SER A 83 0.99 15.10 -13.95
C SER A 83 0.54 15.03 -15.41
N GLN A 84 0.44 13.83 -15.97
CA GLN A 84 -0.10 13.64 -17.32
C GLN A 84 -1.59 14.00 -17.38
N SER A 85 -2.35 13.72 -16.33
CA SER A 85 -3.77 14.08 -16.27
C SER A 85 -4.02 15.58 -16.28
N LEU A 86 -3.12 16.37 -15.66
CA LEU A 86 -3.18 17.83 -15.56
C LEU A 86 -2.58 18.55 -16.78
N LYS A 87 -1.74 17.86 -17.57
CA LYS A 87 -1.05 18.45 -18.71
C LYS A 87 -2.03 19.06 -19.71
N ASN A 88 -1.79 20.32 -20.09
CA ASN A 88 -2.63 21.10 -21.02
C ASN A 88 -4.10 21.23 -20.58
N ARG A 89 -4.38 21.14 -19.27
CA ARG A 89 -5.71 21.36 -18.70
C ARG A 89 -5.70 22.55 -17.76
N MET A 90 -6.85 23.21 -17.66
CA MET A 90 -7.10 24.16 -16.59
C MET A 90 -7.35 23.41 -15.28
N PHE A 91 -6.56 23.72 -14.26
CA PHE A 91 -6.73 23.21 -12.91
C PHE A 91 -6.59 24.37 -11.91
N SER A 92 -7.15 24.19 -10.72
CA SER A 92 -7.03 25.12 -9.60
C SER A 92 -6.06 24.54 -8.59
N LEU A 93 -5.18 25.40 -8.09
CA LEU A 93 -4.28 25.09 -6.99
C LEU A 93 -4.86 25.70 -5.71
N LYS A 94 -4.96 24.90 -4.65
CA LYS A 94 -5.35 25.37 -3.33
C LYS A 94 -4.11 25.32 -2.44
N ILE A 95 -3.81 26.45 -1.82
CA ILE A 95 -2.64 26.59 -0.96
C ILE A 95 -3.15 26.95 0.43
N TYR A 96 -2.78 26.13 1.42
CA TYR A 96 -3.15 26.31 2.81
C TYR A 96 -1.88 26.35 3.65
N SER A 97 -1.80 27.28 4.59
CA SER A 97 -0.68 27.37 5.53
C SER A 97 -1.22 27.29 6.95
N VAL A 98 -0.60 26.47 7.79
CA VAL A 98 -0.96 26.31 9.21
C VAL A 98 0.30 26.20 10.06
N SER A 99 0.26 26.77 11.26
CA SER A 99 1.36 26.68 12.22
C SER A 99 0.89 26.00 13.51
N ARG A 100 1.67 25.05 14.05
CA ARG A 100 1.39 24.37 15.32
C ARG A 100 2.68 23.90 15.99
N LEU A 101 2.87 24.23 17.27
CA LEU A 101 4.03 23.82 18.09
C LEU A 101 5.35 24.06 17.34
N ASP A 102 5.60 25.31 16.98
CA ASP A 102 6.81 25.78 16.27
C ASP A 102 7.08 25.12 14.90
N ARG A 103 6.07 24.49 14.31
CA ARG A 103 6.12 23.95 12.95
C ARG A 103 5.13 24.65 12.04
N ALA A 104 5.61 25.14 10.91
CA ALA A 104 4.77 25.60 9.81
C ALA A 104 4.59 24.47 8.79
N LEU A 105 3.35 24.27 8.33
CA LEU A 105 2.98 23.31 7.31
C LEU A 105 2.32 24.04 6.15
N LEU A 106 2.79 23.75 4.94
CA LEU A 106 2.22 24.23 3.69
C LEU A 106 1.54 23.06 2.98
N GLY A 107 0.21 23.08 2.92
CA GLY A 107 -0.59 22.16 2.11
C GLY A 107 -0.80 22.74 0.71
N ILE A 108 -0.59 21.92 -0.31
CA ILE A 108 -0.80 22.27 -1.71
C ILE A 108 -1.62 21.16 -2.35
N ASP A 109 -2.84 21.47 -2.78
CA ASP A 109 -3.75 20.54 -3.43
C ASP A 109 -4.04 20.99 -4.87
N ALA A 110 -4.05 20.06 -5.82
CA ALA A 110 -4.42 20.33 -7.21
C ALA A 110 -5.81 19.77 -7.51
N GLN A 111 -6.71 20.60 -8.03
CA GLN A 111 -8.08 20.19 -8.36
C GLN A 111 -8.45 20.55 -9.80
N TYR A 112 -9.11 19.65 -10.53
CA TYR A 112 -9.60 19.94 -11.88
C TYR A 112 -10.95 19.24 -12.15
N ALA A 113 -11.68 19.74 -13.16
CA ALA A 113 -12.94 19.16 -13.58
C ALA A 113 -12.72 18.18 -14.75
N LYS A 114 -13.28 16.97 -14.63
CA LYS A 114 -13.33 15.96 -15.69
C LYS A 114 -14.72 15.35 -15.72
N ASN A 115 -15.40 15.39 -16.86
CA ASN A 115 -16.74 14.82 -17.05
C ASN A 115 -17.78 15.31 -16.00
N ALA A 116 -17.80 16.63 -15.74
CA ALA A 116 -18.61 17.26 -14.69
C ALA A 116 -18.32 16.77 -13.24
N GLN A 117 -17.27 15.98 -13.04
CA GLN A 117 -16.80 15.55 -11.73
C GLN A 117 -15.55 16.33 -11.35
N LYS A 118 -15.47 16.67 -10.06
CA LYS A 118 -14.30 17.31 -9.47
C LYS A 118 -13.32 16.24 -9.02
N LEU A 119 -12.11 16.27 -9.56
CA LEU A 119 -10.99 15.45 -9.11
C LEU A 119 -10.05 16.31 -8.27
N ILE A 120 -9.59 15.78 -7.14
CA ILE A 120 -8.70 16.43 -6.19
C ILE A 120 -7.51 15.49 -5.96
N PHE A 121 -6.31 16.04 -6.01
CA PHE A 121 -5.05 15.35 -5.77
C PHE A 121 -4.22 16.08 -4.71
#